data_AF-A0A9D8HY48-F1
#
_entry.id   AF-A0A9D8HY48-F1
#
_cell.length_a   1.000
_cell.length_b   1.000
_cell.length_c   1.000
_cell.angle_alpha   90.00
_cell.angle_beta   90.00
_cell.angle_gamma   90.00
#
_symmetry.space_group_name_H-M   'P 1'
#
loop_
_entity.id
_entity.type
_entity.pdbx_description
1 polymer ?
#
loop_
_entity_poly.entity_id
_entity_poly.type
_entity_poly.pdbx_seq_one_letter_code
_entity_poly.pdbx_strand_id
1 'polypeptide(L)'
;MSLSGNTLTYSISYRGLKAGATAAHIHGPGTTDQAVGVLVALTGAAGTEGVLSGTLNLTDEQKGHILAGRTYVNLYTSAHPGGEIRGQIAPAELKVTLSGAAERPNPVTTAATAAHIHGPATTEQAAGVLKGLATPSGTSGRLTGSITLDLAQLSALLDGKTYVNIHTTGQGGGELRGQILP
;
A
#
# COMPACT_ATOMS: atom_id res chain seq x y z
N MET A 1 0.69 -8.40 6.03
CA MET A 1 0.73 -8.72 4.59
C MET A 1 1.62 -7.70 3.90
N SER A 2 2.25 -8.06 2.78
CA SER A 2 2.96 -7.13 1.89
C SER A 2 2.61 -7.43 0.45
N LEU A 3 2.68 -6.42 -0.41
CA LEU A 3 2.37 -6.54 -1.83
C LEU A 3 3.51 -5.90 -2.62
N SER A 4 4.14 -6.68 -3.49
CA SER A 4 5.22 -6.22 -4.37
C SER A 4 4.96 -6.71 -5.78
N GLY A 5 4.80 -5.79 -6.74
CA GLY A 5 4.29 -6.15 -8.06
C GLY A 5 2.91 -6.82 -7.91
N ASN A 6 2.77 -8.03 -8.46
CA ASN A 6 1.55 -8.82 -8.34
C ASN A 6 1.62 -9.88 -7.23
N THR A 7 2.72 -9.90 -6.47
CA THR A 7 2.94 -10.89 -5.42
C THR A 7 2.43 -10.37 -4.09
N LEU A 8 1.33 -10.94 -3.59
CA LEU A 8 0.82 -10.73 -2.24
C LEU A 8 1.44 -11.78 -1.31
N THR A 9 2.27 -11.34 -0.37
CA THR A 9 2.78 -12.17 0.73
C THR A 9 1.90 -11.95 1.96
N TYR A 10 1.36 -13.02 2.52
CA TYR A 10 0.44 -12.95 3.65
C TYR A 10 0.89 -13.80 4.84
N SER A 11 0.50 -13.33 6.01
CA SER A 11 0.53 -14.04 7.29
C SER A 11 -0.70 -13.55 8.06
N ILE A 12 -1.69 -14.43 8.24
CA ILE A 12 -3.01 -14.15 8.80
C ILE A 12 -3.16 -15.04 10.03
N SER A 13 -3.20 -14.44 11.21
CA SER A 13 -3.52 -15.17 12.44
C SER A 13 -5.04 -15.22 12.66
N TYR A 14 -5.55 -16.35 13.11
CA TYR A 14 -6.93 -16.53 13.53
C TYR A 14 -6.99 -17.34 14.82
N ARG A 15 -8.05 -17.11 15.60
CA ARG A 15 -8.32 -17.83 16.84
C ARG A 15 -9.79 -17.73 17.22
N GLY A 16 -10.22 -18.60 18.13
CA GLY A 16 -11.56 -18.54 18.73
C GLY A 16 -12.70 -19.00 17.82
N LEU A 17 -12.41 -19.88 16.84
CA LEU A 17 -13.46 -20.54 16.07
C LEU A 17 -14.17 -21.58 16.95
N LYS A 18 -15.48 -21.74 16.76
CA LYS A 18 -16.35 -22.70 17.44
C LYS A 18 -16.18 -24.13 16.93
N ALA A 19 -15.64 -24.28 15.73
CA ALA A 19 -15.29 -25.56 15.13
C ALA A 19 -14.00 -25.40 14.30
N GLY A 20 -13.39 -26.52 13.91
CA GLY A 20 -12.19 -26.49 13.08
C GLY A 20 -12.45 -25.76 11.76
N ALA A 21 -11.52 -24.88 11.36
CA ALA A 21 -11.56 -24.21 10.07
C ALA A 21 -11.56 -25.25 8.94
N THR A 22 -12.47 -25.09 7.99
CA THR A 22 -12.63 -25.98 6.83
C THR A 22 -12.17 -25.34 5.53
N ALA A 23 -12.21 -24.01 5.45
CA ALA A 23 -11.73 -23.23 4.32
C ALA A 23 -11.38 -21.81 4.75
N ALA A 24 -10.57 -21.14 3.94
CA ALA A 24 -10.31 -19.72 4.04
C ALA A 24 -10.22 -19.11 2.65
N HIS A 25 -10.87 -17.98 2.43
CA HIS A 25 -10.89 -17.32 1.12
C HIS A 25 -10.66 -15.82 1.26
N ILE A 26 -10.03 -15.22 0.25
CA ILE A 26 -10.13 -13.79 0.00
C ILE A 26 -11.38 -13.58 -0.85
N HIS A 27 -12.29 -12.74 -0.38
CA HIS A 27 -13.49 -12.30 -1.09
C HIS A 27 -13.30 -10.90 -1.67
N GLY A 28 -13.98 -10.63 -2.77
CA GLY A 28 -14.00 -9.31 -3.40
C GLY A 28 -14.60 -9.32 -4.80
N PRO A 29 -14.86 -8.14 -5.39
CA PRO A 29 -14.83 -6.82 -4.74
C PRO A 29 -16.11 -6.53 -3.93
N GLY A 30 -15.99 -6.00 -2.72
CA GLY A 30 -17.12 -5.59 -1.86
C GLY A 30 -16.69 -4.66 -0.72
N THR A 31 -17.62 -3.86 -0.20
CA THR A 31 -17.38 -3.03 1.00
C THR A 31 -17.40 -3.88 2.29
N THR A 32 -17.15 -3.26 3.45
CA THR A 32 -17.20 -3.92 4.77
C THR A 32 -18.55 -4.58 5.07
N ASP A 33 -19.61 -4.13 4.41
CA ASP A 33 -20.99 -4.50 4.74
C ASP A 33 -21.61 -5.45 3.70
N GLN A 34 -20.85 -5.79 2.66
CA GLN A 34 -21.31 -6.67 1.58
C GLN A 34 -20.67 -8.05 1.68
N ALA A 35 -21.49 -9.09 1.55
CA ALA A 35 -21.04 -10.45 1.27
C ALA A 35 -20.91 -10.61 -0.25
N VAL A 36 -19.72 -10.95 -0.72
CA VAL A 36 -19.41 -11.05 -2.16
C VAL A 36 -18.75 -12.39 -2.49
N GLY A 37 -18.53 -12.65 -3.77
CA GLY A 37 -17.93 -13.90 -4.25
C GLY A 37 -16.50 -14.14 -3.76
N VAL A 38 -16.05 -15.39 -3.91
CA VAL A 38 -14.66 -15.80 -3.67
C VAL A 38 -13.77 -15.25 -4.78
N LEU A 39 -12.73 -14.52 -4.39
CA LEU A 39 -11.73 -13.97 -5.30
C LEU A 39 -10.51 -14.89 -5.40
N VAL A 40 -10.02 -15.39 -4.25
CA VAL A 40 -8.88 -16.32 -4.17
C VAL A 40 -9.09 -17.30 -3.03
N ALA A 41 -8.81 -18.58 -3.27
CA ALA A 41 -8.79 -19.58 -2.20
C ALA A 41 -7.43 -19.61 -1.48
N LEU A 42 -7.47 -19.66 -0.15
CA LEU A 42 -6.28 -19.82 0.69
C LEU A 42 -6.19 -21.26 1.18
N THR A 43 -4.96 -21.73 1.36
CA THR A 43 -4.68 -23.09 1.84
C THR A 43 -4.22 -23.08 3.30
N GLY A 44 -4.29 -24.24 3.95
CA GLY A 44 -3.76 -24.43 5.31
C GLY A 44 -4.70 -24.05 6.46
N ALA A 45 -5.97 -23.72 6.16
CA ALA A 45 -6.98 -23.50 7.20
C ALA A 45 -7.32 -24.81 7.92
N ALA A 46 -7.06 -24.86 9.24
CA ALA A 46 -7.36 -26.02 10.08
C ALA A 46 -7.51 -25.61 11.56
N GLY A 47 -8.13 -26.46 12.38
CA GLY A 47 -8.25 -26.22 13.82
C GLY A 47 -9.05 -24.96 14.19
N THR A 48 -9.15 -24.66 15.48
CA THR A 48 -9.93 -23.50 15.98
C THR A 48 -9.13 -22.20 16.04
N GLU A 49 -7.83 -22.29 15.79
CA GLU A 49 -6.85 -21.21 15.75
C GLU A 49 -5.66 -21.62 14.88
N GLY A 50 -4.88 -20.66 14.41
CA GLY A 50 -3.72 -20.91 13.57
C GLY A 50 -3.21 -19.68 12.82
N VAL A 51 -2.27 -19.92 11.91
CA VAL A 51 -1.71 -18.91 11.01
C VAL A 51 -1.76 -19.42 9.59
N LEU A 52 -2.41 -18.68 8.69
CA LEU A 52 -2.33 -18.89 7.25
C LEU A 52 -1.19 -18.04 6.70
N SER A 53 -0.23 -18.64 6.03
CA SER A 53 0.88 -17.91 5.42
C SER A 53 1.22 -18.44 4.04
N GLY A 54 1.59 -17.53 3.15
CA GLY A 54 2.01 -17.90 1.81
C GLY A 54 2.16 -16.70 0.89
N THR A 55 2.28 -17.00 -0.40
CA THR A 55 2.34 -16.01 -1.48
C THR A 55 1.24 -16.30 -2.50
N LEU A 56 0.67 -15.25 -3.07
CA LEU A 56 -0.29 -15.33 -4.18
C LEU A 56 0.21 -14.43 -5.31
N ASN A 57 0.22 -14.95 -6.53
CA ASN A 57 0.39 -14.14 -7.73
C ASN A 57 -0.99 -13.66 -8.20
N LEU A 58 -1.31 -12.40 -7.91
CA LEU A 58 -2.59 -11.78 -8.23
C LEU A 58 -2.67 -11.38 -9.71
N THR A 59 -3.86 -11.41 -10.28
CA THR A 59 -4.13 -10.64 -11.51
C THR A 59 -4.12 -9.15 -11.20
N ASP A 60 -3.96 -8.30 -12.22
CA ASP A 60 -4.01 -6.85 -12.03
C ASP A 60 -5.35 -6.37 -11.46
N GLU A 61 -6.44 -7.03 -11.84
CA GLU A 61 -7.78 -6.76 -11.30
C GLU A 61 -7.88 -7.11 -9.81
N GLN A 62 -7.40 -8.30 -9.42
CA GLN A 62 -7.35 -8.72 -8.02
C GLN A 62 -6.48 -7.79 -7.17
N LYS A 63 -5.31 -7.41 -7.69
CA LYS A 63 -4.43 -6.40 -7.09
C LYS A 63 -5.20 -5.09 -6.90
N GLY A 64 -5.89 -4.61 -7.94
CA GLY A 64 -6.69 -3.39 -7.87
C GLY A 64 -7.76 -3.43 -6.78
N HIS A 65 -8.43 -4.56 -6.58
CA HIS A 65 -9.42 -4.72 -5.50
C HIS A 65 -8.79 -4.70 -4.10
N ILE A 66 -7.65 -5.35 -3.92
CA ILE A 66 -6.87 -5.33 -2.66
C ILE A 66 -6.44 -3.89 -2.34
N LEU A 67 -5.89 -3.20 -3.33
CA LEU A 67 -5.42 -1.82 -3.20
C LEU A 67 -6.54 -0.81 -2.92
N ALA A 68 -7.73 -1.05 -3.47
CA ALA A 68 -8.91 -0.25 -3.19
C ALA A 68 -9.52 -0.54 -1.81
N GLY A 69 -8.97 -1.49 -1.03
CA GLY A 69 -9.55 -1.92 0.24
C GLY A 69 -10.92 -2.59 0.07
N ARG A 70 -11.18 -3.22 -1.08
CA ARG A 70 -12.49 -3.83 -1.44
C ARG A 70 -12.49 -5.35 -1.26
N THR A 71 -11.62 -5.87 -0.41
CA THR A 71 -11.43 -7.31 -0.21
C THR A 71 -11.33 -7.66 1.27
N TYR A 72 -11.72 -8.88 1.62
CA TYR A 72 -11.60 -9.39 2.98
C TYR A 72 -11.25 -10.86 2.99
N VAL A 73 -10.61 -11.31 4.06
CA VAL A 73 -10.43 -12.74 4.36
C VAL A 73 -11.66 -13.23 5.12
N ASN A 74 -12.20 -14.36 4.72
CA ASN A 74 -13.27 -15.07 5.43
C ASN A 74 -12.80 -16.48 5.79
N LEU A 75 -12.98 -16.92 7.03
CA LEU A 75 -12.73 -18.30 7.45
C LEU A 75 -14.05 -19.02 7.69
N TYR A 76 -14.11 -20.27 7.26
CA TYR A 76 -15.30 -21.11 7.30
C TYR A 76 -15.12 -22.23 8.29
N THR A 77 -16.22 -22.65 8.91
CA THR A 77 -16.27 -23.86 9.74
C THR A 77 -17.51 -24.67 9.40
N SER A 78 -17.59 -25.91 9.88
CA SER A 78 -18.82 -26.71 9.75
C SER A 78 -20.02 -26.10 10.47
N ALA A 79 -19.78 -25.34 11.55
CA ALA A 79 -20.83 -24.65 12.29
C ALA A 79 -21.32 -23.37 11.59
N HIS A 80 -20.47 -22.73 10.76
CA HIS A 80 -20.80 -21.51 10.02
C HIS A 80 -20.36 -21.64 8.56
N PRO A 81 -21.15 -22.34 7.71
CA PRO A 81 -20.80 -22.57 6.30
C PRO A 81 -20.83 -21.29 5.44
N GLY A 82 -21.44 -20.19 5.93
CA GLY A 82 -21.36 -18.86 5.29
C GLY A 82 -20.09 -18.06 5.64
N GLY A 83 -19.26 -18.58 6.54
CA GLY A 83 -18.12 -17.88 7.14
C GLY A 83 -18.38 -17.58 8.61
N GLU A 84 -17.40 -17.88 9.46
CA GLU A 84 -17.45 -17.65 10.90
C GLU A 84 -16.80 -16.33 11.30
N ILE A 85 -15.63 -16.00 10.72
CA ILE A 85 -14.89 -14.77 11.02
C ILE A 85 -14.41 -14.09 9.74
N ARG A 86 -14.41 -12.75 9.76
CA ARG A 86 -13.99 -11.89 8.65
C ARG A 86 -12.92 -10.89 9.11
N GLY A 87 -11.92 -10.67 8.27
CA GLY A 87 -10.92 -9.60 8.42
C GLY A 87 -10.77 -8.79 7.13
N GLN A 88 -11.01 -7.48 7.18
CA GLN A 88 -10.85 -6.61 6.01
C GLN A 88 -9.37 -6.47 5.62
N ILE A 89 -9.07 -6.55 4.32
CA ILE A 89 -7.76 -6.19 3.78
C ILE A 89 -7.85 -4.73 3.33
N ALA A 90 -7.10 -3.85 4.01
CA ALA A 90 -7.06 -2.42 3.71
C ALA A 90 -5.59 -1.95 3.56
N PRO A 91 -5.32 -0.92 2.75
CA PRO A 91 -3.98 -0.33 2.65
C PRO A 91 -3.48 0.20 4.00
N ALA A 92 -2.18 0.06 4.24
CA ALA A 92 -1.52 0.67 5.40
C ALA A 92 -1.17 2.15 5.12
N GLU A 93 -0.97 2.94 6.19
CA GLU A 93 -0.45 4.30 6.12
C GLU A 93 0.98 4.30 5.56
N LEU A 94 1.22 5.04 4.48
CA LEU A 94 2.56 5.18 3.90
C LEU A 94 3.28 6.39 4.49
N LYS A 95 4.53 6.18 4.94
CA LYS A 95 5.37 7.21 5.57
C LYS A 95 6.66 7.37 4.79
N VAL A 96 7.04 8.62 4.55
CA VAL A 96 8.27 8.98 3.83
C VAL A 96 8.98 10.06 4.62
N THR A 97 10.27 9.87 4.87
CA THR A 97 11.13 10.89 5.48
C THR A 97 12.12 11.39 4.44
N LEU A 98 12.13 12.69 4.21
CA LEU A 98 13.09 13.38 3.34
C LEU A 98 13.94 14.31 4.20
N SER A 99 15.22 14.43 3.89
CA SER A 99 16.12 15.34 4.61
C SER A 99 16.99 16.15 3.66
N GLY A 100 16.93 17.47 3.80
CA GLY A 100 17.83 18.45 3.17
C GLY A 100 19.30 18.17 3.43
N ALA A 101 19.61 17.72 4.65
CA ALA A 101 20.97 17.43 5.10
C ALA A 101 21.53 16.13 4.51
N ALA A 102 20.67 15.25 3.99
CA ALA A 102 21.09 14.00 3.37
C ALA A 102 21.35 14.15 1.85
N GLU A 103 21.01 15.30 1.26
CA GLU A 103 21.35 15.57 -0.13
C GLU A 103 22.88 15.62 -0.30
N ARG A 104 23.36 14.98 -1.36
CA ARG A 104 24.77 14.95 -1.73
C ARG A 104 24.93 15.54 -3.13
N PRO A 105 26.03 16.25 -3.42
CA PRO A 105 27.21 16.44 -2.56
C PRO A 105 27.06 17.53 -1.49
N ASN A 106 26.09 18.46 -1.63
CA ASN A 106 25.89 19.57 -0.70
C ASN A 106 24.47 19.54 -0.13
N PRO A 107 24.28 19.91 1.15
CA PRO A 107 22.95 20.08 1.73
C PRO A 107 22.14 21.20 1.08
N VAL A 108 20.82 21.01 1.01
CA VAL A 108 19.86 22.07 0.65
C VAL A 108 19.80 23.15 1.72
N THR A 109 20.02 24.40 1.32
CA THR A 109 19.96 25.57 2.22
C THR A 109 18.94 26.62 1.80
N THR A 110 18.28 26.44 0.66
CA THR A 110 17.29 27.40 0.12
C THR A 110 15.85 26.99 0.45
N ALA A 111 14.93 27.96 0.40
CA ALA A 111 13.54 27.73 0.79
C ALA A 111 12.79 26.90 -0.26
N ALA A 112 11.94 25.97 0.22
CA ALA A 112 11.10 25.16 -0.64
C ALA A 112 9.96 25.97 -1.28
N THR A 113 9.58 25.62 -2.50
CA THR A 113 8.61 26.33 -3.35
C THR A 113 7.51 25.44 -3.94
N ALA A 114 7.75 24.14 -4.05
CA ALA A 114 6.76 23.14 -4.48
C ALA A 114 7.14 21.74 -4.01
N ALA A 115 6.17 20.84 -3.91
CA ALA A 115 6.41 19.43 -3.63
C ALA A 115 5.47 18.54 -4.46
N HIS A 116 6.01 17.44 -4.98
CA HIS A 116 5.30 16.52 -5.87
C HIS A 116 5.68 15.07 -5.57
N ILE A 117 4.77 14.14 -5.87
CA ILE A 117 5.12 12.73 -6.10
C ILE A 117 5.36 12.56 -7.60
N HIS A 118 6.51 12.01 -7.95
CA HIS A 118 6.89 11.66 -9.32
C HIS A 118 6.85 10.15 -9.53
N GLY A 119 6.67 9.73 -10.79
CA GLY A 119 6.72 8.34 -11.19
C GLY A 119 5.86 8.07 -12.44
N PRO A 120 5.78 6.80 -12.87
CA PRO A 120 6.59 5.68 -12.42
C PRO A 120 8.05 5.82 -12.88
N ALA A 121 9.03 5.64 -11.99
CA ALA A 121 10.46 5.61 -12.32
C ALA A 121 11.23 4.74 -11.32
N THR A 122 12.33 4.12 -11.78
CA THR A 122 13.31 3.48 -10.90
C THR A 122 14.17 4.55 -10.17
N THR A 123 15.05 4.12 -9.27
CA THR A 123 15.84 4.97 -8.35
C THR A 123 16.67 6.09 -8.99
N GLU A 124 16.83 6.11 -10.31
CA GLU A 124 17.75 7.02 -11.01
C GLU A 124 17.13 7.74 -12.20
N GLN A 125 15.87 7.46 -12.53
CA GLN A 125 15.19 8.09 -13.67
C GLN A 125 14.29 9.24 -13.22
N ALA A 126 14.38 10.38 -13.92
CA ALA A 126 13.39 11.43 -13.77
C ALA A 126 12.05 10.98 -14.40
N ALA A 127 10.95 11.21 -13.69
CA ALA A 127 9.60 10.98 -14.20
C ALA A 127 8.76 12.25 -14.13
N GLY A 128 7.62 12.24 -14.83
CA GLY A 128 6.60 13.27 -14.70
C GLY A 128 5.99 13.33 -13.30
N VAL A 129 5.22 14.39 -13.05
CA VAL A 129 4.47 14.57 -11.80
C VAL A 129 3.24 13.65 -11.80
N LEU A 130 3.12 12.78 -10.80
CA LEU A 130 1.92 11.98 -10.55
C LEU A 130 0.90 12.76 -9.71
N LYS A 131 1.36 13.41 -8.63
CA LYS A 131 0.47 14.13 -7.71
C LYS A 131 1.16 15.34 -7.10
N GLY A 132 0.46 16.47 -7.06
CA GLY A 132 0.85 17.62 -6.27
C GLY A 132 0.66 17.38 -4.78
N LEU A 133 1.63 17.82 -3.98
CA LEU A 133 1.54 17.87 -2.53
C LEU A 133 1.28 19.31 -2.08
N ALA A 134 0.95 19.49 -0.81
CA ALA A 134 0.89 20.82 -0.21
C ALA A 134 2.25 21.52 -0.37
N THR A 135 2.23 22.78 -0.79
CA THR A 135 3.44 23.57 -0.99
C THR A 135 4.17 23.76 0.34
N PRO A 136 5.39 23.21 0.49
CA PRO A 136 6.23 23.51 1.65
C PRO A 136 6.70 24.96 1.62
N SER A 137 6.96 25.53 2.79
CA SER A 137 7.55 26.86 2.95
C SER A 137 8.72 26.80 3.93
N GLY A 138 9.77 27.60 3.67
CA GLY A 138 10.96 27.66 4.52
C GLY A 138 12.00 26.58 4.21
N THR A 139 12.98 26.43 5.09
CA THR A 139 14.15 25.53 4.92
C THR A 139 14.01 24.20 5.68
N SER A 140 12.96 24.04 6.49
CA SER A 140 12.60 22.80 7.18
C SER A 140 11.12 22.80 7.55
N GLY A 141 10.53 21.62 7.76
CA GLY A 141 9.13 21.48 8.16
C GLY A 141 8.59 20.07 7.98
N ARG A 142 7.32 19.87 8.36
CA ARG A 142 6.58 18.63 8.13
C ARG A 142 5.41 18.90 7.20
N LEU A 143 5.39 18.21 6.06
CA LEU A 143 4.20 18.14 5.21
C LEU A 143 3.28 17.05 5.75
N THR A 144 2.04 17.41 6.07
CA THR A 144 0.99 16.47 6.46
C THR A 144 -0.26 16.75 5.65
N GLY A 145 -0.96 15.71 5.23
CA GLY A 145 -2.18 15.84 4.45
C GLY A 145 -2.62 14.48 3.90
N SER A 146 -3.79 14.47 3.27
CA SER A 146 -4.32 13.33 2.55
C SER A 146 -4.35 13.64 1.06
N ILE A 147 -3.87 12.71 0.24
CA ILE A 147 -4.02 12.75 -1.22
C ILE A 147 -4.78 11.51 -1.67
N THR A 148 -5.67 11.69 -2.64
CA THR A 148 -6.30 10.56 -3.32
C THR A 148 -5.41 10.15 -4.49
N LEU A 149 -5.03 8.88 -4.51
CA LEU A 149 -4.31 8.24 -5.60
C LEU A 149 -5.28 7.34 -6.37
N ASP A 150 -5.15 7.32 -7.69
CA ASP A 150 -5.79 6.25 -8.47
C ASP A 150 -5.03 4.92 -8.30
N LEU A 151 -5.60 3.84 -8.86
CA LEU A 151 -5.01 2.50 -8.74
C LEU A 151 -3.63 2.38 -9.40
N ALA A 152 -3.40 3.08 -10.50
CA ALA A 152 -2.11 3.04 -11.19
C ALA A 152 -1.03 3.75 -10.38
N GLN A 153 -1.36 4.91 -9.81
CA GLN A 153 -0.50 5.70 -8.92
C GLN A 153 -0.19 4.92 -7.64
N LEU A 154 -1.20 4.33 -7.00
CA LEU A 154 -1.01 3.51 -5.80
C LEU A 154 -0.20 2.24 -6.11
N SER A 155 -0.39 1.62 -7.27
CA SER A 155 0.45 0.49 -7.70
C SER A 155 1.91 0.92 -7.87
N ALA A 156 2.17 2.04 -8.55
CA ALA A 156 3.53 2.54 -8.72
C ALA A 156 4.20 2.86 -7.38
N LEU A 157 3.44 3.43 -6.45
CA LEU A 157 3.87 3.74 -5.08
C LEU A 157 4.31 2.47 -4.33
N LEU A 158 3.47 1.43 -4.37
CA LEU A 158 3.72 0.16 -3.69
C LEU A 158 4.75 -0.73 -4.40
N ASP A 159 5.00 -0.49 -5.69
CA ASP A 159 6.09 -1.15 -6.41
C ASP A 159 7.45 -0.43 -6.19
N GLY A 160 7.51 0.60 -5.34
CA GLY A 160 8.73 1.39 -5.11
C GLY A 160 9.18 2.18 -6.34
N LYS A 161 8.23 2.53 -7.22
CA LYS A 161 8.48 3.25 -8.49
C LYS A 161 8.13 4.73 -8.39
N THR A 162 8.06 5.28 -7.19
CA THR A 162 7.73 6.69 -6.99
C THR A 162 8.66 7.33 -5.99
N TYR A 163 8.90 8.63 -6.18
CA TYR A 163 9.70 9.42 -5.26
C TYR A 163 9.00 10.76 -5.01
N VAL A 164 9.18 11.30 -3.81
CA VAL A 164 8.82 12.69 -3.55
C VAL A 164 9.96 13.57 -4.06
N ASN A 165 9.60 14.66 -4.75
CA ASN A 165 10.52 15.71 -5.15
C ASN A 165 10.07 17.03 -4.51
N ILE A 166 11.01 17.77 -3.91
CA ILE A 166 10.78 19.13 -3.41
C ILE A 166 11.64 20.11 -4.22
N HIS A 167 10.99 21.15 -4.72
CA HIS A 167 11.62 22.26 -5.44
C HIS A 167 11.94 23.39 -4.48
N THR A 168 12.98 24.15 -4.79
CA THR A 168 13.40 25.31 -4.01
C THR A 168 13.63 26.52 -4.90
N THR A 169 13.84 27.69 -4.30
CA THR A 169 14.24 28.90 -5.04
C THR A 169 15.63 28.78 -5.68
N GLY A 170 16.51 27.94 -5.14
CA GLY A 170 17.85 27.70 -5.67
C GLY A 170 17.89 26.73 -6.84
N GLN A 171 16.94 25.77 -6.90
CA GLN A 171 16.88 24.73 -7.93
C GLN A 171 15.44 24.40 -8.36
N GLY A 172 14.98 25.07 -9.42
CA GLY A 172 13.62 24.88 -9.97
C GLY A 172 13.34 23.47 -10.51
N GLY A 173 14.37 22.65 -10.77
CA GLY A 173 14.23 21.25 -11.21
C GLY A 173 13.92 20.24 -10.09
N GLY A 174 13.95 20.67 -8.83
CA GLY A 174 13.83 19.80 -7.65
C GLY A 174 15.18 19.54 -7.01
N GLU A 175 15.30 19.86 -5.72
CA GLU A 175 16.54 19.77 -4.92
C GLU A 175 16.50 18.57 -3.96
N LEU A 176 15.33 18.11 -3.52
CA LEU A 176 15.25 16.95 -2.61
C LEU A 176 14.43 15.81 -3.17
N ARG A 177 15.07 14.64 -3.25
CA ARG A 177 14.46 13.38 -3.66
C ARG A 177 14.53 12.35 -2.54
N GLY A 178 13.42 11.68 -2.30
CA GLY A 178 13.42 10.44 -1.55
C GLY A 178 12.38 9.49 -2.09
N GLN A 179 12.83 8.25 -2.25
CA GLN A 179 12.00 7.13 -2.65
C GLN A 179 10.90 6.91 -1.60
N ILE A 180 9.69 6.69 -2.09
CA ILE A 180 8.60 6.27 -1.22
C ILE A 180 8.68 4.75 -1.13
N LEU A 181 9.11 4.26 0.03
CA LEU A 181 9.17 2.83 0.31
C LEU A 181 7.89 2.42 1.06
N PRO A 182 7.14 1.42 0.58
CA PRO A 182 5.97 0.88 1.25
C PRO A 182 6.29 -0.07 2.41
#